data_AF-A0A964F9R1-F1
#
_entry.id   AF-A0A964F9R1-F1
#
_cell.length_a   1.000
_cell.length_b   1.000
_cell.length_c   1.000
_cell.angle_alpha   90.00
_cell.angle_beta   90.00
_cell.angle_gamma   90.00
#
_symmetry.space_group_name_H-M   'P 1'
#
loop_
_entity.id
_entity.type
_entity.pdbx_description
1 polymer ?
#
loop_
_entity_poly.entity_id
_entity_poly.type
_entity_poly.pdbx_seq_one_letter_code
_entity_poly.pdbx_strand_id
1 'polypeptide(L)'
;MALSDQHAVTYDFEELQPVIGGVRLDTYITGTAELAHDPSYGTFYVKSITLPGSVKDMMARPSLFGGRPRKLVPFTMLRRADHDSSLEAHLFRLIEAAIYQDEKAIEAWNAEKAEAA
;
A
#
# COMPACT_ATOMS: atom_id res chain seq x y z
N MET A 1 17.95 18.14 11.54
CA MET A 1 16.63 18.83 11.59
C MET A 1 15.53 17.80 11.88
N ALA A 2 14.44 18.18 12.55
CA ALA A 2 13.31 17.28 12.79
C ALA A 2 12.35 17.32 11.59
N LEU A 3 11.90 16.16 11.13
CA LEU A 3 10.90 16.07 10.06
C LEU A 3 9.60 16.77 10.47
N SER A 4 8.99 17.48 9.52
CA SER A 4 7.67 18.10 9.71
C SER A 4 6.61 17.05 10.00
N ASP A 5 5.63 17.37 10.85
CA ASP A 5 4.47 16.50 11.15
C ASP A 5 3.63 16.17 9.90
N GLN A 6 3.80 16.93 8.81
CA GLN A 6 3.12 16.70 7.53
C GLN A 6 3.98 15.95 6.51
N HIS A 7 5.21 15.59 6.87
CA HIS A 7 6.12 14.95 5.93
C HIS A 7 5.67 13.53 5.59
N ALA A 8 5.61 13.24 4.29
CA ALA A 8 5.28 11.92 3.77
C ALA A 8 6.09 11.63 2.51
N VAL A 9 6.50 10.39 2.36
CA VAL A 9 7.20 9.87 1.18
C VAL A 9 6.40 8.78 0.51
N THR A 10 6.64 8.61 -0.77
CA THR A 10 6.06 7.53 -1.56
C THR A 10 7.07 6.39 -1.63
N TYR A 11 6.62 5.18 -1.30
CA TYR A 11 7.42 3.97 -1.33
C TYR A 11 6.77 2.94 -2.25
N ASP A 12 7.45 2.59 -3.33
CA ASP A 12 7.03 1.52 -4.23
C ASP A 12 7.53 0.18 -3.69
N PHE A 13 6.60 -0.74 -3.45
CA PHE A 13 6.89 -2.09 -3.00
C PHE A 13 6.62 -3.08 -4.13
N GLU A 14 7.57 -3.98 -4.33
CA GLU A 14 7.49 -5.06 -5.30
C GLU A 14 7.52 -6.39 -4.55
N GLU A 15 6.66 -7.32 -4.97
CA GLU A 15 6.71 -8.69 -4.49
C GLU A 15 6.47 -8.86 -2.98
N LEU A 16 5.67 -7.99 -2.34
CA LEU A 16 5.24 -8.22 -0.96
C LEU A 16 4.44 -9.52 -0.87
N GLN A 17 4.79 -10.35 0.11
CA GLN A 17 4.16 -11.64 0.33
C GLN A 17 3.48 -11.68 1.69
N PRO A 18 2.15 -11.55 1.71
CA PRO A 18 1.39 -11.66 2.94
C PRO A 18 1.52 -13.02 3.61
N VAL A 19 1.49 -13.00 4.95
CA VAL A 19 1.37 -14.19 5.78
C VAL A 19 0.02 -14.15 6.49
N ILE A 20 -0.79 -15.20 6.31
CA ILE A 20 -2.09 -15.35 6.98
C ILE A 20 -2.06 -16.62 7.82
N GLY A 21 -2.28 -16.51 9.13
CA GLY A 21 -2.31 -17.66 10.03
C GLY A 21 -0.99 -18.46 10.06
N GLY A 22 0.15 -17.80 9.83
CA GLY A 22 1.47 -18.44 9.74
C GLY A 22 1.76 -19.09 8.38
N VAL A 23 0.84 -19.01 7.41
CA VAL A 23 1.03 -19.52 6.05
C VAL A 23 1.40 -18.36 5.12
N ARG A 24 2.54 -18.48 4.45
CA ARG A 24 2.95 -17.56 3.38
C ARG A 24 2.10 -17.81 2.15
N LEU A 25 1.50 -16.77 1.60
CA LEU A 25 0.77 -16.88 0.33
C LEU A 25 1.75 -16.76 -0.83
N ASP A 26 1.66 -17.70 -1.79
CA ASP A 26 2.36 -17.62 -3.08
C ASP A 26 1.64 -16.64 -4.03
N THR A 27 1.32 -15.47 -3.50
CA THR A 27 0.72 -14.35 -4.24
C THR A 27 1.52 -13.12 -3.88
N TYR A 28 2.09 -12.52 -4.91
CA TYR A 28 2.88 -11.31 -4.81
C TYR A 28 1.97 -10.10 -4.98
N ILE A 29 2.08 -9.17 -4.04
CA ILE A 29 1.38 -7.88 -4.11
C ILE A 29 2.42 -6.82 -4.43
N THR A 30 2.17 -6.09 -5.51
CA THR A 30 2.97 -4.93 -5.91
C THR A 30 2.07 -3.70 -5.84
N GLY A 31 2.64 -2.57 -5.44
CA GLY A 31 1.91 -1.32 -5.30
C GLY A 31 2.76 -0.23 -4.70
N THR A 32 2.09 0.82 -4.26
CA THR A 32 2.71 2.01 -3.73
C THR A 32 2.11 2.35 -2.37
N ALA A 33 2.94 2.64 -1.38
CA ALA A 33 2.55 3.07 -0.06
C ALA A 33 2.98 4.53 0.19
N GLU A 34 2.15 5.29 0.90
CA GLU A 34 2.52 6.60 1.41
C GLU A 34 2.95 6.45 2.87
N LEU A 35 4.25 6.63 3.13
CA LEU A 35 4.84 6.55 4.46
C LEU A 35 4.89 7.95 5.05
N ALA A 36 4.17 8.18 6.13
CA ALA A 36 4.07 9.49 6.78
C ALA A 36 4.79 9.49 8.13
N HIS A 37 5.33 10.64 8.53
CA HIS A 37 6.07 10.76 9.78
C HIS A 37 5.16 10.45 10.98
N ASP A 38 5.62 9.54 11.85
CA ASP A 38 4.96 9.27 13.13
C ASP A 38 5.76 9.93 14.28
N PRO A 39 5.27 11.06 14.82
CA PRO A 39 5.95 11.75 15.92
C PRO A 39 5.94 10.96 17.24
N SER A 40 5.09 9.95 17.38
CA SER A 40 4.97 9.15 18.61
C SER A 40 5.98 8.01 18.68
N TYR A 41 6.34 7.43 17.53
CA TYR A 41 7.21 6.25 17.44
C TYR A 41 8.59 6.54 16.85
N GLY A 42 8.83 7.76 16.37
CA GLY A 42 10.13 8.12 15.78
C GLY A 42 10.44 7.38 14.48
N THR A 43 9.42 6.79 13.83
CA THR A 43 9.52 6.06 12.57
C THR A 43 8.53 6.66 11.56
N PHE A 44 7.75 5.83 10.88
CA PHE A 44 6.69 6.21 9.96
C PHE A 44 5.43 5.39 10.25
N TYR A 45 4.29 5.90 9.80
CA TYR A 45 3.08 5.11 9.65
C TYR A 45 2.65 5.04 8.19
N VAL A 46 1.95 3.96 7.81
CA VAL A 46 1.40 3.83 6.46
C VAL A 46 0.09 4.61 6.39
N LYS A 47 0.06 5.69 5.61
CA LYS A 47 -1.10 6.57 5.48
C LYS A 47 -2.09 6.06 4.43
N SER A 48 -1.57 5.61 3.29
CA SER A 48 -2.36 5.08 2.18
C SER A 48 -1.59 3.99 1.43
N ILE A 49 -2.33 3.09 0.78
CA ILE A 49 -1.80 2.01 -0.06
C ILE A 49 -2.56 2.03 -1.37
N THR A 50 -1.84 2.12 -2.49
CA THR A 50 -2.39 2.07 -3.84
C THR A 50 -1.96 0.79 -4.53
N LEU A 51 -2.95 0.04 -5.03
CA LEU A 51 -2.75 -1.22 -5.75
C LEU A 51 -3.19 -1.08 -7.21
N PRO A 52 -2.50 -1.75 -8.14
CA PRO A 52 -2.95 -1.84 -9.52
C PRO A 52 -4.24 -2.67 -9.59
N GLY A 53 -5.29 -2.06 -10.11
CA GLY A 53 -6.59 -2.72 -10.30
C GLY A 53 -7.06 -2.62 -11.74
N SER A 54 -8.23 -3.19 -12.00
CA SER A 54 -8.94 -2.97 -13.25
C SER A 54 -10.44 -3.00 -13.02
N VAL A 55 -11.19 -2.30 -13.86
CA VAL A 55 -12.66 -2.32 -13.87
C VAL A 55 -13.15 -2.62 -15.27
N LYS A 56 -14.39 -3.11 -15.40
CA LYS A 56 -15.01 -3.28 -16.72
C LYS A 56 -15.14 -1.90 -17.38
N ASP A 57 -14.70 -1.80 -18.64
CA ASP A 57 -14.89 -0.59 -19.42
C ASP A 57 -16.33 -0.54 -19.96
N MET A 58 -17.16 0.28 -19.30
CA MET A 58 -18.57 0.46 -19.65
C MET A 58 -18.77 1.31 -20.91
N MET A 59 -17.73 2.00 -21.38
CA MET A 59 -17.77 2.78 -22.63
C MET A 59 -17.31 1.95 -23.83
N ALA A 60 -16.49 0.93 -23.62
CA ALA A 60 -16.07 0.04 -24.69
C ALA A 60 -17.20 -0.88 -25.18
N ARG A 61 -17.23 -1.12 -26.49
CA ARG A 61 -18.19 -2.07 -27.09
C ARG A 61 -17.90 -3.49 -26.56
N PRO A 62 -18.95 -4.26 -26.21
CA PRO A 62 -18.77 -5.67 -25.86
C PRO A 62 -18.12 -6.45 -27.02
N SER A 63 -17.13 -7.29 -26.70
CA SER A 63 -16.55 -8.24 -27.65
C SER A 63 -17.54 -9.37 -27.94
N LEU A 64 -17.56 -9.82 -29.19
CA LEU A 64 -18.38 -10.94 -29.67
C LEU A 64 -18.10 -12.26 -28.94
N PHE A 65 -16.91 -12.43 -28.34
CA PHE A 65 -16.48 -13.69 -27.72
C PHE A 65 -15.98 -13.58 -26.27
N GLY A 66 -15.99 -12.38 -25.67
CA GLY A 66 -15.24 -12.15 -24.41
C GLY A 66 -15.82 -11.13 -23.45
N GLY A 67 -17.06 -10.68 -23.63
CA GLY A 67 -17.66 -9.64 -22.79
C GLY A 67 -17.00 -8.28 -22.99
N ARG A 68 -17.16 -7.38 -22.01
CA ARG A 68 -16.56 -6.03 -22.10
C ARG A 68 -15.08 -6.07 -21.67
N PRO A 69 -14.18 -5.37 -22.39
CA PRO A 69 -12.79 -5.27 -22.00
C PRO A 69 -12.67 -4.59 -20.63
N ARG A 70 -11.54 -4.79 -19.95
CA ARG A 70 -11.23 -4.15 -18.68
C ARG A 70 -10.23 -3.02 -18.91
N LYS A 71 -10.39 -1.92 -18.19
CA LYS A 71 -9.43 -0.82 -18.12
C LYS A 71 -8.69 -0.85 -16.79
N LEU A 72 -7.38 -0.58 -16.82
CA LEU A 72 -6.57 -0.48 -15.61
C LEU A 72 -6.97 0.78 -14.83
N VAL A 73 -7.11 0.64 -13.51
CA VAL A 73 -7.45 1.72 -12.60
C VAL A 73 -6.76 1.46 -11.26
N PRO A 74 -6.03 2.44 -10.70
CA PRO A 74 -5.45 2.29 -9.36
C PRO A 74 -6.56 2.24 -8.31
N PHE A 75 -6.40 1.37 -7.32
CA PHE A 75 -7.27 1.31 -6.15
C PHE A 75 -6.49 1.76 -4.92
N THR A 76 -6.88 2.88 -4.33
CA THR A 76 -6.24 3.46 -3.15
C THR A 76 -7.07 3.19 -1.91
N MET A 77 -6.46 2.50 -0.95
CA MET A 77 -6.98 2.29 0.39
C MET A 77 -6.36 3.31 1.33
N LEU A 78 -7.21 4.00 2.10
CA LEU A 78 -6.76 4.88 3.17
C LEU A 78 -6.71 4.09 4.48
N ARG A 79 -5.79 4.44 5.37
CA ARG A 79 -5.76 3.90 6.73
C ARG A 79 -7.13 4.10 7.38
N ARG A 80 -7.73 3.00 7.85
CA ARG A 80 -9.03 2.98 8.55
C ARG A 80 -8.82 2.94 10.06
N ALA A 81 -9.88 3.21 10.81
CA ALA A 81 -9.85 3.08 12.27
C ALA A 81 -9.58 1.63 12.68
N ASP A 82 -8.91 1.41 13.81
CA ASP A 82 -8.44 0.08 14.24
C ASP A 82 -9.56 -0.93 14.49
N HIS A 83 -10.77 -0.45 14.79
CA HIS A 83 -11.96 -1.28 15.02
C HIS A 83 -12.77 -1.56 13.76
N ASP A 84 -12.38 -1.04 12.59
CA ASP A 84 -13.04 -1.32 11.32
C ASP A 84 -12.80 -2.78 10.92
N SER A 85 -13.86 -3.56 10.76
CA SER A 85 -13.81 -4.98 10.41
C SER A 85 -14.13 -5.26 8.93
N SER A 86 -14.17 -4.22 8.10
CA SER A 86 -14.37 -4.37 6.66
C SER A 86 -13.19 -5.12 6.02
N LEU A 87 -13.47 -5.79 4.90
CA LEU A 87 -12.44 -6.51 4.13
C LEU A 87 -11.32 -5.56 3.68
N GLU A 88 -11.67 -4.34 3.29
CA GLU A 88 -10.71 -3.30 2.90
C GLU A 88 -9.78 -2.94 4.06
N ALA A 89 -10.32 -2.74 5.27
CA ALA A 89 -9.52 -2.48 6.47
C ALA A 89 -8.60 -3.66 6.82
N HIS A 90 -9.08 -4.90 6.69
CA HIS A 90 -8.25 -6.09 6.90
C HIS A 90 -7.13 -6.21 5.87
N LEU A 91 -7.43 -5.98 4.60
CA LEU A 91 -6.43 -5.99 3.53
C LEU A 91 -5.37 -4.91 3.76
N PHE A 92 -5.80 -3.70 4.13
CA PHE A 92 -4.89 -2.61 4.47
C PHE A 92 -3.91 -3.02 5.58
N ARG A 93 -4.42 -3.50 6.72
CA ARG A 93 -3.58 -3.90 7.87
C ARG A 93 -2.62 -5.03 7.53
N LEU A 94 -3.05 -5.96 6.68
CA LEU A 94 -2.21 -7.07 6.23
C LEU A 94 -1.04 -6.60 5.37
N ILE A 95 -1.27 -5.65 4.45
CA ILE A 95 -0.19 -5.08 3.62
C ILE A 95 0.68 -4.14 4.46
N GLU A 96 0.08 -3.32 5.31
CA GLU A 96 0.78 -2.45 6.27
C GLU A 96 1.75 -3.25 7.15
N ALA A 97 1.30 -4.38 7.73
CA ALA A 97 2.16 -5.25 8.52
C ALA A 97 3.33 -5.83 7.70
N ALA A 98 3.10 -6.14 6.42
CA ALA A 98 4.16 -6.60 5.53
C ALA A 98 5.16 -5.48 5.19
N ILE A 99 4.69 -4.25 4.94
CA ILE A 99 5.54 -3.08 4.71
C ILE A 99 6.42 -2.80 5.94
N TYR A 100 5.89 -2.93 7.15
CA TYR A 100 6.68 -2.74 8.37
C TYR A 100 7.76 -3.82 8.58
N GLN A 101 7.63 -4.97 7.93
CA GLN A 101 8.65 -6.03 7.95
C GLN A 101 9.61 -5.94 6.76
N ASP A 102 9.34 -5.06 5.79
CA ASP A 102 10.18 -4.87 4.61
C ASP A 102 11.37 -3.98 4.94
N GLU A 103 12.57 -4.55 4.87
CA GLU A 103 13.83 -3.84 5.10
C GLU A 103 13.98 -2.64 4.15
N LYS A 104 13.51 -2.75 2.90
CA LYS A 104 13.61 -1.67 1.91
C LYS A 104 12.74 -0.47 2.28
N ALA A 105 11.58 -0.71 2.90
CA ALA A 105 10.71 0.37 3.37
C ALA A 105 11.38 1.14 4.52
N ILE A 106 12.04 0.42 5.42
CA ILE A 106 12.79 1.00 6.55
C ILE A 106 13.99 1.80 6.02
N GLU A 107 14.74 1.26 5.06
CA GLU A 107 15.86 1.94 4.40
C GLU A 107 15.42 3.21 3.67
N ALA A 108 14.34 3.13 2.88
CA ALA A 108 13.80 4.27 2.16
C ALA A 108 13.41 5.41 3.11
N TRP A 109 12.77 5.06 4.23
CA TRP A 109 12.44 6.06 5.24
C TRP A 109 13.69 6.67 5.88
N ASN A 110 14.66 5.85 6.28
CA ASN A 110 15.88 6.33 6.93
C ASN A 110 16.73 7.20 6.00
N ALA A 111 16.77 6.90 4.71
CA ALA A 111 17.43 7.73 3.70
C ALA A 111 16.79 9.13 3.66
N GLU A 112 15.45 9.21 3.62
CA GLU A 112 14.74 10.48 3.67
C GLU A 112 15.04 11.26 4.96
N LYS A 113 15.07 10.58 6.12
CA LYS A 113 15.43 11.25 7.38
C LYS A 113 16.83 11.87 7.33
N ALA A 114 17.78 11.20 6.67
CA ALA A 114 19.15 11.67 6.55
C ALA A 114 19.27 12.86 5.60
N GLU A 115 18.50 12.89 4.51
CA GLU A 115 18.45 14.03 3.59
C GLU A 115 17.79 15.26 4.22
N ALA A 116 16.80 15.05 5.09
CA ALA A 116 16.12 16.11 5.81
C ALA A 116 16.87 16.62 7.07
N ALA A 117 18.00 16.01 7.44
CA ALA A 117 18.74 16.28 8.67
C ALA A 117 19.71 17.47 8.56
#